data_AF-A0A7W4W5M3-F1
#
_entry.id   AF-A0A7W4W5M3-F1
#
_cell.length_a   1.000
_cell.length_b   1.000
_cell.length_c   1.000
_cell.angle_alpha   90.00
_cell.angle_beta   90.00
_cell.angle_gamma   90.00
#
_symmetry.space_group_name_H-M   'P 1'
#
loop_
_entity.id
_entity.type
_entity.pdbx_description
1 polymer ?
#
loop_
_entity_poly.entity_id
_entity_poly.type
_entity_poly.pdbx_seq_one_letter_code
_entity_poly.pdbx_strand_id
1 'polypeptide(L)'
;MNNNRPQLSRRRLIGGVAVAIFLLWCLEPTAWLFYELYHLSGIGPVYYGYSLFRAGGYFFGQSPLHVPVSFLAGLMIALPWWQALKSLIGRSS
;
A
#
# COMPACT_ATOMS: atom_id res chain seq x y z
N MET A 1 -6.47 -6.62 -34.93
CA MET A 1 -7.11 -7.05 -33.66
C MET A 1 -6.37 -6.38 -32.51
N ASN A 2 -7.01 -5.44 -31.81
CA ASN A 2 -6.41 -4.79 -30.65
C ASN A 2 -6.43 -5.76 -29.46
N ASN A 3 -5.25 -6.21 -29.04
CA ASN A 3 -5.07 -7.08 -27.87
C ASN A 3 -5.23 -6.29 -26.56
N ASN A 4 -6.43 -5.77 -26.30
CA ASN A 4 -6.83 -5.18 -25.02
C ASN A 4 -7.11 -6.25 -23.95
N ARG A 5 -6.27 -7.29 -23.85
CA ARG A 5 -6.34 -8.17 -22.69
C ARG A 5 -5.89 -7.36 -21.48
N PRO A 6 -6.57 -7.44 -20.32
CA PRO A 6 -6.07 -6.84 -19.11
C PRO A 6 -4.73 -7.48 -18.79
N GLN A 7 -3.64 -6.84 -19.21
CA GLN A 7 -2.31 -7.33 -18.93
C GLN A 7 -2.07 -7.06 -17.46
N LEU A 8 -2.30 -8.10 -16.65
CA LEU A 8 -1.79 -8.20 -15.30
C LEU A 8 -0.26 -8.09 -15.39
N SER A 9 0.22 -6.86 -15.37
CA SER A 9 1.64 -6.58 -15.36
C SER A 9 2.20 -7.17 -14.09
N ARG A 10 3.18 -8.08 -14.23
CA ARG A 10 3.87 -8.71 -13.10
C ARG A 10 4.33 -7.67 -12.08
N ARG A 11 4.72 -6.47 -12.56
CA ARG A 11 5.11 -5.33 -11.72
C ARG A 11 3.97 -4.80 -10.84
N ARG A 12 2.73 -4.75 -11.36
CA ARG A 12 1.55 -4.33 -10.58
C ARG A 12 1.17 -5.34 -9.52
N LEU A 13 1.23 -6.63 -9.86
CA LEU A 13 1.04 -7.71 -8.89
C LEU A 13 2.08 -7.64 -7.77
N ILE A 14 3.36 -7.53 -8.12
CA ILE A 14 4.45 -7.38 -7.14
C ILE A 14 4.23 -6.12 -6.29
N GLY A 15 3.89 -4.99 -6.92
CA GLY A 15 3.61 -3.74 -6.22
C GLY A 15 2.43 -3.84 -5.25
N GLY A 16 1.33 -4.46 -5.66
CA GLY A 16 0.17 -4.66 -4.80
C GLY A 16 0.45 -5.59 -3.62
N VAL A 17 1.16 -6.69 -3.86
CA VAL A 17 1.61 -7.61 -2.79
C VAL A 17 2.56 -6.89 -1.84
N ALA A 18 3.53 -6.14 -2.36
CA ALA A 18 4.47 -5.37 -1.54
C ALA A 18 3.74 -4.36 -0.65
N VAL A 19 2.73 -3.65 -1.18
CA VAL A 19 1.95 -2.69 -0.40
C VAL A 19 1.10 -3.38 0.67
N ALA A 20 0.45 -4.50 0.36
CA ALA A 20 -0.30 -5.26 1.35
C ALA A 20 0.59 -5.76 2.50
N ILE A 21 1.76 -6.31 2.18
CA ILE A 21 2.74 -6.74 3.19
C ILE A 21 3.26 -5.54 3.98
N PHE A 22 3.54 -4.42 3.32
CA PHE A 22 4.02 -3.21 3.97
C PHE A 22 3.04 -2.68 5.01
N LEU A 23 1.74 -2.63 4.66
CA LEU A 23 0.67 -2.21 5.56
C LEU A 23 0.40 -3.19 6.70
N LEU A 24 0.68 -4.48 6.51
CA LEU A 24 0.46 -5.50 7.54
C LEU A 24 1.60 -5.58 8.55
N TRP A 25 2.85 -5.52 8.08
CA TRP A 25 4.01 -5.91 8.89
C TRP A 25 5.09 -4.84 8.98
N CYS A 26 5.10 -3.86 8.08
CA CYS A 26 6.26 -3.00 7.90
C CYS A 26 6.09 -1.59 8.47
N LEU A 27 4.89 -1.17 8.87
CA LEU A 27 4.67 0.14 9.51
C LEU A 27 5.52 0.33 10.77
N GLU A 28 5.54 -0.67 11.65
CA GLU A 28 6.25 -0.59 12.94
C GLU A 28 7.78 -0.70 12.79
N PRO A 29 8.34 -1.63 11.99
CA PRO A 29 9.74 -1.61 11.61
C PRO A 29 10.18 -0.30 10.94
N THR A 30 9.33 0.28 10.09
CA THR A 30 9.61 1.57 9.45
C THR A 30 9.67 2.68 10.48
N ALA A 31 8.75 2.71 11.45
CA ALA A 31 8.81 3.68 12.55
C ALA A 31 10.15 3.56 13.31
N TRP A 32 10.56 2.34 13.64
CA TRP A 32 11.84 2.12 14.33
C TRP A 32 13.04 2.63 13.53
N LEU A 33 13.08 2.40 12.21
CA LEU A 33 14.11 2.97 11.32
C LEU A 33 14.15 4.51 11.36
N PHE A 34 12.99 5.17 11.33
CA PHE A 34 12.92 6.63 11.46
C PHE A 34 13.40 7.11 12.83
N TYR A 35 13.14 6.34 13.89
CA TYR A 35 13.61 6.66 15.24
C TYR A 35 15.15 6.62 15.33
N GLU A 36 15.78 5.58 14.76
CA GLU A 36 17.24 5.50 14.68
C GLU A 36 17.83 6.61 13.82
N LEU A 37 17.22 6.87 12.65
CA LEU A 37 17.65 7.95 11.76
C LEU A 37 17.55 9.32 12.44
N TYR A 38 16.51 9.55 13.23
CA TYR A 38 16.38 10.76 14.03
C TYR A 38 17.49 10.87 15.08
N HIS A 39 17.82 9.78 15.78
CA HIS A 39 18.91 9.78 16.76
C HIS A 39 20.27 10.08 16.13
N LEU A 40 20.49 9.61 14.89
CA LEU A 40 21.73 9.82 14.16
C LEU A 40 21.83 11.22 13.53
N SER A 41 20.71 11.75 13.03
CA SER A 41 20.70 13.01 12.26
C SER A 41 20.33 14.23 13.10
N GLY A 42 19.56 14.07 14.18
CA GLY A 42 18.97 15.16 14.95
C GLY A 42 17.95 15.99 14.18
N ILE A 43 17.49 15.54 13.01
CA ILE A 43 16.61 16.32 12.12
C ILE A 43 15.16 16.20 12.59
N GLY A 44 14.57 17.29 13.07
CA GLY A 44 13.17 17.35 13.53
C GLY A 44 12.13 16.73 12.57
N PRO A 45 12.16 17.02 11.26
CA PRO A 45 11.31 16.35 10.25
C PRO A 45 11.29 14.81 10.31
N VAL A 46 12.42 14.18 10.65
CA VAL A 46 12.54 12.72 10.74
C VAL A 46 11.74 12.19 11.92
N TYR A 47 11.70 12.93 13.03
CA TYR A 47 10.89 12.59 14.20
C TYR A 47 9.40 12.61 13.89
N TYR A 48 8.92 13.58 13.09
CA TYR A 48 7.53 13.59 12.64
C TYR A 48 7.19 12.36 11.79
N GLY A 49 8.13 11.92 10.94
CA GLY A 49 8.00 10.66 10.20
C GLY A 49 7.83 9.47 11.14
N TYR A 50 8.73 9.32 12.12
CA TYR A 50 8.63 8.30 13.16
C TYR A 50 7.27 8.33 13.87
N SER A 51 6.83 9.50 14.35
CA SER A 51 5.56 9.63 15.07
C SER A 51 4.37 9.24 14.20
N LEU A 52 4.39 9.60 12.91
CA LEU A 52 3.34 9.23 11.95
C LEU A 52 3.28 7.71 11.75
N PHE A 53 4.41 7.05 11.50
CA PHE A 53 4.44 5.60 11.28
C PHE A 53 4.14 4.82 12.56
N ARG A 54 4.57 5.31 13.73
CA ARG A 54 4.28 4.68 15.02
C ARG A 54 2.81 4.80 15.39
N ALA A 55 2.23 5.99 15.28
CA ALA A 55 0.80 6.20 15.51
C ALA A 55 -0.04 5.44 14.47
N GLY A 56 0.35 5.54 13.19
CA GLY A 56 -0.27 4.81 12.09
C GLY A 56 -0.26 3.31 12.33
N GLY A 57 0.89 2.72 12.66
CA GLY A 57 1.01 1.29 12.95
C GLY A 57 0.18 0.85 14.16
N TYR A 58 0.17 1.64 15.24
CA TYR A 58 -0.61 1.32 16.44
C TYR A 58 -2.13 1.37 16.20
N PHE A 59 -2.64 2.49 15.66
CA PHE A 59 -4.07 2.65 15.39
C PHE A 59 -4.55 1.73 14.27
N PHE A 60 -3.72 1.53 13.24
CA PHE A 60 -4.04 0.63 12.15
C PHE A 60 -4.04 -0.80 12.64
N GLY A 61 -3.00 -1.27 13.33
CA GLY A 61 -2.92 -2.65 13.85
C GLY A 61 -4.01 -2.99 14.86
N GLN A 62 -4.47 -2.03 15.67
CA GLN A 62 -5.57 -2.23 16.62
C GLN A 62 -6.95 -2.33 15.94
N SER A 63 -7.11 -1.78 14.74
CA SER A 63 -8.39 -1.83 14.03
C SER A 63 -8.70 -3.28 13.59
N PRO A 64 -9.90 -3.82 13.83
CA PRO A 64 -10.28 -5.15 13.35
C PRO A 64 -10.27 -5.26 11.81
N LEU A 65 -10.26 -4.12 11.12
CA LEU A 65 -10.27 -4.04 9.66
C LEU A 65 -8.87 -3.92 9.03
N HIS A 66 -7.78 -3.96 9.81
CA HIS A 66 -6.43 -3.75 9.29
C HIS A 66 -6.02 -4.77 8.22
N VAL A 67 -6.36 -6.05 8.43
CA VAL A 67 -6.11 -7.12 7.46
C VAL A 67 -6.90 -6.93 6.17
N PRO A 68 -8.25 -6.79 6.19
CA PRO A 68 -9.00 -6.60 4.96
C PRO A 68 -8.64 -5.29 4.25
N VAL A 69 -8.36 -4.20 4.97
CA VAL A 69 -7.95 -2.92 4.36
C VAL A 69 -6.60 -3.04 3.65
N SER A 70 -5.62 -3.73 4.27
CA SER A 70 -4.31 -3.96 3.64
C SER A 70 -4.43 -4.81 2.38
N PHE A 71 -5.27 -5.85 2.41
CA PHE A 71 -5.56 -6.67 1.24
C PHE A 71 -6.23 -5.87 0.13
N LEU A 72 -7.23 -5.05 0.48
CA LEU A 72 -7.98 -4.24 -0.47
C LEU A 72 -7.07 -3.19 -1.12
N ALA A 73 -6.19 -2.55 -0.34
CA ALA A 73 -5.18 -1.62 -0.85
C ALA A 73 -4.22 -2.30 -1.83
N GLY A 74 -3.72 -3.50 -1.50
CA GLY A 74 -2.88 -4.27 -2.41
C GLY A 74 -3.62 -4.68 -3.69
N LEU A 75 -4.90 -5.06 -3.57
CA LEU A 75 -5.74 -5.48 -4.70
C LEU A 75 -6.08 -4.31 -5.64
N MET A 76 -6.31 -3.12 -5.10
CA MET A 76 -6.50 -1.89 -5.90
C MET A 76 -5.27 -1.54 -6.74
N ILE A 77 -4.07 -1.83 -6.24
CA ILE A 77 -2.80 -1.58 -6.96
C ILE A 77 -2.50 -2.69 -7.96
N ALA A 78 -2.80 -3.95 -7.60
CA ALA A 78 -2.57 -5.11 -8.44
C ALA A 78 -3.49 -5.15 -9.66
N LEU A 79 -4.75 -4.77 -9.50
CA LEU A 79 -5.74 -4.83 -10.57
C LEU A 79 -5.70 -3.56 -11.44
N PRO A 80 -5.76 -3.70 -12.77
CA PRO A 80 -5.95 -2.58 -13.67
C PRO A 80 -7.42 -2.12 -13.63
N TRP A 81 -7.83 -1.47 -12.54
CA TRP A 81 -9.20 -1.03 -12.29
C TRP A 81 -9.80 -0.22 -13.46
N TRP A 82 -8.96 0.58 -14.12
CA TRP A 82 -9.30 1.33 -15.33
C TRP A 82 -9.67 0.45 -16.53
N GLN A 83 -9.04 -0.72 -16.69
CA GLN A 83 -9.41 -1.66 -17.76
C GLN A 83 -10.68 -2.42 -17.41
N ALA A 84 -10.87 -2.77 -16.13
CA ALA A 84 -12.09 -3.38 -15.63
C ALA A 84 -13.30 -2.46 -15.87
N LEU A 85 -13.20 -1.18 -15.50
CA LEU A 85 -14.24 -0.17 -15.74
C LEU A 85 -14.55 0.02 -17.22
N LYS A 86 -13.52 0.12 -18.08
CA LYS A 86 -13.72 0.22 -19.53
C LYS A 86 -14.44 -1.00 -20.11
N SER A 87 -14.16 -2.21 -19.60
CA SER A 87 -14.83 -3.43 -20.05
C SER A 87 -16.29 -3.51 -19.62
N LEU A 88 -16.63 -2.99 -18.44
CA LEU A 88 -18.01 -2.92 -17.95
C LEU A 88 -18.84 -1.89 -18.71
N ILE A 89 -18.25 -0.72 -19.01
CA ILE A 89 -18.90 0.33 -19.80
C ILE A 89 -19.07 -0.08 -21.26
N GLY A 90 -18.07 -0.72 -21.87
CA GLY A 90 -18.11 -1.14 -23.28
C GLY A 90 -19.03 -2.34 -23.57
N ARG A 91 -19.61 -2.99 -22.54
CA ARG A 91 -20.57 -4.09 -22.69
C ARG A 91 -22.03 -3.65 -22.77
N SER A 92 -22.29 -2.35 -22.55
CA SER A 92 -23.64 -1.76 -22.53
C SER A 92 -24.03 -1.05 -23.85
N SER A 93 -23.22 -1.14 -24.89
CA SER A 93 -23.53 -0.64 -26.24
C SER A 93 -23.45 -1.78 -27.25
#